data_AF-B7VDR3-F1
#
_entry.id   AF-B7VDR3-F1
#
_cell.length_a   1.000
_cell.length_b   1.000
_cell.length_c   1.000
_cell.angle_alpha   90.00
_cell.angle_beta   90.00
_cell.angle_gamma   90.00
#
_symmetry.space_group_name_H-M   'P 1'
#
loop_
_entity.id
_entity.type
_entity.pdbx_description
1 polymer ?
#
loop_
_entity_poly.entity_id
_entity_poly.type
_entity_poly.pdbx_seq_one_letter_code
_entity_poly.pdbx_strand_id
1 'polypeptide(L)'
;MHFRIEYVGSIRGEGYVFARQVQLGHFDFPENPALGGIPIKPHLSQPRVLLADGSPDLNVFAFHLAMHSDTAKLSVGQVVELSGECA
;
A
#
# COMPACT_ATOMS: atom_id res chain seq x y z
N MET A 1 -6.65 -7.66 4.82
CA MET A 1 -7.03 -6.24 5.10
C MET A 1 -7.18 -5.50 3.78
N HIS A 2 -8.18 -4.63 3.58
CA HIS A 2 -8.42 -3.99 2.27
C HIS A 2 -7.94 -2.54 2.18
N PHE A 3 -7.35 -2.19 1.04
CA PHE A 3 -6.84 -0.87 0.73
C PHE A 3 -7.34 -0.38 -0.63
N ARG A 4 -7.67 0.91 -0.72
CA ARG A 4 -7.98 1.60 -1.98
C ARG A 4 -6.75 2.36 -2.45
N ILE A 5 -6.29 2.09 -3.65
CA ILE A 5 -5.11 2.75 -4.23
C ILE A 5 -5.42 4.21 -4.52
N GLU A 6 -4.59 5.12 -4.02
CA GLU A 6 -4.69 6.56 -4.26
C GLU A 6 -3.57 7.07 -5.18
N TYR A 7 -2.46 6.35 -5.24
CA TYR A 7 -1.34 6.65 -6.14
C TYR A 7 -0.54 5.41 -6.51
N VAL A 8 -0.05 5.36 -7.74
CA VAL A 8 0.92 4.36 -8.22
C VAL A 8 2.05 5.10 -8.92
N GLY A 9 3.30 4.76 -8.61
CA GLY A 9 4.43 5.38 -9.26
C GLY A 9 5.73 4.60 -9.13
N SER A 10 6.78 5.16 -9.71
CA SER A 10 8.13 4.62 -9.65
C SER A 10 9.15 5.76 -9.47
N ILE A 11 10.12 5.56 -8.59
CA ILE A 11 11.25 6.48 -8.37
C ILE A 11 12.52 5.65 -8.44
N ARG A 12 13.49 6.04 -9.27
CA ARG A 12 14.80 5.37 -9.40
C ARG A 12 14.70 3.84 -9.62
N GLY A 13 13.68 3.40 -10.36
CA GLY A 13 13.47 1.97 -10.64
C GLY A 13 12.80 1.19 -9.49
N GLU A 14 12.29 1.88 -8.47
CA GLU A 14 11.55 1.30 -7.35
C GLU A 14 10.07 1.65 -7.47
N GLY A 15 9.21 0.63 -7.57
CA GLY A 15 7.76 0.81 -7.63
C GLY A 15 7.16 1.03 -6.25
N TYR A 16 6.22 1.97 -6.12
CA TYR A 16 5.52 2.22 -4.87
C TYR A 16 4.06 2.59 -5.11
N VAL A 17 3.26 2.32 -4.08
CA VAL A 17 1.81 2.53 -4.08
C VAL A 17 1.43 3.23 -2.80
N PHE A 18 0.66 4.32 -2.90
CA PHE A 18 -0.06 4.85 -1.74
C PHE A 18 -1.47 4.33 -1.78
N ALA A 19 -1.92 3.77 -0.66
CA ALA A 19 -3.26 3.22 -0.55
C ALA A 19 -3.86 3.53 0.81
N ARG A 20 -5.14 3.89 0.79
CA ARG A 20 -5.94 4.17 1.98
C ARG A 20 -6.62 2.91 2.47
N GLN A 21 -6.54 2.65 3.77
CA GLN A 21 -7.28 1.55 4.40
C GLN A 21 -8.79 1.77 4.27
N VAL A 22 -9.49 0.76 3.74
CA VAL A 22 -10.96 0.81 3.53
C VAL A 22 -11.70 0.45 4.83
N GLN A 23 -11.20 -0.56 5.54
CA GLN A 23 -11.75 -1.05 6.80
C GLN A 23 -10.83 -0.59 7.93
N LEU A 24 -11.20 0.50 8.61
CA LEU A 24 -10.38 1.08 9.68
C LEU A 24 -10.12 0.07 10.80
N GLY A 25 -8.90 0.10 11.35
CA GLY A 25 -8.49 -0.74 12.47
C GLY A 25 -7.06 -1.22 12.37
N HIS A 26 -6.65 -2.03 13.35
CA HIS A 26 -5.34 -2.67 13.34
C HIS A 26 -5.29 -3.79 12.30
N PHE A 27 -4.12 -4.00 11.72
CA PHE A 27 -3.82 -5.17 10.91
C PHE A 27 -2.38 -5.60 11.17
N ASP A 28 -2.15 -6.90 11.11
CA ASP A 28 -0.81 -7.46 11.10
C ASP A 28 -0.22 -7.35 9.69
N PHE A 29 1.07 -7.04 9.62
CA PHE A 29 1.79 -7.03 8.35
C PHE A 29 2.39 -8.43 8.14
N PRO A 30 1.93 -9.19 7.13
CA PRO A 30 2.25 -10.61 7.02
C PRO A 30 3.68 -10.85 6.52
N GLU A 31 4.16 -12.09 6.70
CA GLU A 31 5.35 -12.58 6.00
C GLU A 31 5.03 -12.79 4.52
N ASN A 32 6.06 -12.66 3.66
CA ASN A 32 5.91 -12.70 2.20
C ASN A 32 4.72 -11.88 1.68
N PRO A 33 4.63 -10.59 2.05
CA PRO A 33 3.42 -9.81 1.83
C PRO A 33 3.15 -9.56 0.35
N ALA A 34 1.86 -9.52 0.01
CA ALA A 34 1.37 -9.19 -1.32
C ALA A 34 0.18 -8.22 -1.24
N LEU A 35 0.10 -7.31 -2.21
CA LEU A 35 -0.99 -6.34 -2.34
C LEU A 35 -1.77 -6.61 -3.63
N GLY A 36 -3.00 -7.10 -3.51
CA GLY A 36 -3.79 -7.55 -4.67
C GLY A 36 -3.13 -8.71 -5.41
N GLY A 37 -2.44 -9.60 -4.68
CA GLY A 37 -1.66 -10.70 -5.26
C GLY A 37 -0.30 -10.30 -5.85
N ILE A 38 0.08 -9.02 -5.79
CA ILE A 38 1.38 -8.53 -6.27
C ILE A 38 2.38 -8.53 -5.09
N PRO A 39 3.53 -9.20 -5.21
CA PRO A 39 4.53 -9.20 -4.14
C PRO A 39 5.02 -7.79 -3.79
N ILE A 40 5.08 -7.50 -2.50
CA ILE A 40 5.62 -6.25 -1.95
C ILE A 40 6.79 -6.56 -1.02
N LYS A 41 7.63 -5.55 -0.77
CA LYS A 41 8.75 -5.66 0.17
C LYS A 41 8.22 -5.83 1.60
N PRO A 42 8.93 -6.56 2.48
CA PRO A 42 8.49 -6.84 3.85
C PRO A 42 8.73 -5.65 4.79
N HIS A 43 8.31 -4.45 4.38
CA HIS A 43 8.27 -3.28 5.24
C HIS A 43 7.15 -2.34 4.78
N LEU A 44 6.61 -1.60 5.74
CA LEU A 44 5.50 -0.68 5.56
C LEU A 44 5.91 0.71 6.00
N SER A 45 5.53 1.72 5.22
CA SER A 45 5.72 3.13 5.58
C SER A 45 4.37 3.84 5.67
N GLN A 46 4.26 4.85 6.52
CA GLN A 46 3.09 5.74 6.54
C GLN A 46 3.51 7.14 6.05
N PRO A 47 2.99 7.61 4.90
CA PRO A 47 3.30 8.94 4.40
C PRO A 47 2.71 10.04 5.31
N ARG A 48 3.37 11.19 5.36
CA ARG A 48 2.92 12.38 6.11
C ARG A 48 1.85 13.16 5.34
N VAL A 49 0.77 12.49 4.96
CA VAL A 49 -0.40 13.14 4.36
C VAL A 49 -1.18 13.84 5.46
N LEU A 50 -1.75 15.00 5.15
CA LEU A 50 -2.61 15.73 6.07
C LEU A 50 -4.06 15.66 5.59
N LEU A 51 -4.99 15.57 6.52
CA LEU A 51 -6.41 15.81 6.31
C LEU A 51 -6.65 17.31 6.05
N ALA A 52 -7.86 17.66 5.61
CA ALA A 52 -8.24 19.04 5.30
C ALA A 52 -8.13 19.99 6.52
N ASP A 53 -8.21 19.45 7.73
CA ASP A 53 -8.04 20.18 8.99
C ASP A 53 -6.56 20.34 9.40
N GLY A 54 -5.62 19.82 8.61
CA GLY A 54 -4.18 19.86 8.87
C GLY A 54 -3.68 18.77 9.84
N SER A 55 -4.55 17.89 10.32
CA SER A 55 -4.14 16.75 11.13
C SER A 55 -3.54 15.61 10.27
N PRO A 56 -2.66 14.75 10.80
CA PRO A 56 -2.10 13.63 10.04
C PRO A 56 -3.18 12.62 9.60
N ASP A 57 -3.12 12.21 8.34
CA ASP A 57 -3.95 11.12 7.82
C ASP A 57 -3.30 9.76 8.09
N LEU A 58 -3.70 9.14 9.20
CA LEU A 58 -3.15 7.86 9.66
C LEU A 58 -3.64 6.65 8.88
N ASN A 59 -4.56 6.84 7.93
CA ASN A 59 -5.20 5.75 7.19
C ASN A 59 -4.56 5.50 5.82
N VAL A 60 -3.56 6.29 5.44
CA VAL A 60 -2.82 6.11 4.19
C VAL A 60 -1.50 5.41 4.50
N PHE A 61 -1.17 4.41 3.69
CA PHE A 61 0.04 3.62 3.80
C PHE A 61 0.77 3.60 2.46
N ALA A 62 2.09 3.46 2.52
CA ALA A 62 2.96 3.30 1.37
C ALA A 62 3.51 1.87 1.33
N PHE A 63 3.24 1.19 0.23
CA PHE A 63 3.72 -0.15 -0.07
C PHE A 63 4.77 -0.08 -1.17
N HIS A 64 5.88 -0.80 -0.99
CA HIS A 64 6.94 -0.88 -1.98
C HIS A 64 6.80 -2.19 -2.76
N LEU A 65 6.64 -2.11 -4.07
CA LEU A 65 6.53 -3.29 -4.92
C LEU A 65 7.87 -4.03 -4.96
N ALA A 66 7.84 -5.36 -5.03
CA ALA A 66 9.06 -6.15 -5.21
C ALA A 66 9.70 -5.89 -6.58
N MET A 67 8.88 -5.67 -7.62
CA MET A 67 9.32 -5.28 -8.96
C MET A 67 8.61 -4.01 -9.42
N HIS A 68 9.36 -3.04 -9.96
CA HIS A 68 8.75 -1.80 -10.44
C HIS A 68 7.83 -1.98 -11.66
N SER A 69 8.05 -3.03 -12.46
CA SER A 69 7.20 -3.38 -13.60
C SER A 69 5.76 -3.73 -13.18
N ASP A 70 5.57 -4.15 -11.93
CA ASP A 70 4.25 -4.47 -11.40
C ASP A 70 3.37 -3.24 -11.19
N THR A 71 3.92 -2.02 -11.23
CA THR A 71 3.12 -0.79 -11.23
C THR A 71 2.05 -0.78 -12.34
N ALA A 72 2.33 -1.41 -13.49
CA ALA A 72 1.40 -1.49 -14.61
C ALA A 72 0.16 -2.39 -14.34
N LYS A 73 0.20 -3.21 -13.28
CA LYS A 73 -0.89 -4.12 -12.89
C LYS A 73 -1.87 -3.48 -11.90
N LEU A 74 -1.58 -2.26 -11.45
CA LEU A 74 -2.36 -1.55 -10.44
C LEU A 74 -2.95 -0.27 -11.01
N SER A 75 -4.11 0.13 -10.50
CA SER A 75 -4.80 1.35 -10.93
C SER A 75 -5.28 2.18 -9.75
N VAL A 76 -5.22 3.50 -9.88
CA VAL A 76 -5.81 4.42 -8.89
C VAL A 76 -7.32 4.17 -8.79
N GLY A 77 -7.84 4.13 -7.56
CA GLY A 77 -9.22 3.79 -7.24
C GLY A 77 -9.48 2.30 -7.03
N GLN A 78 -8.56 1.42 -7.45
CA GLN A 78 -8.69 -0.03 -7.26
C GLN A 78 -8.67 -0.39 -5.77
N VAL A 79 -9.57 -1.28 -5.35
CA VAL A 79 -9.54 -1.90 -4.02
C VAL A 79 -8.80 -3.22 -4.10
N VAL A 80 -7.80 -3.41 -3.24
CA VAL A 80 -6.91 -4.57 -3.19
C VAL A 80 -6.80 -5.09 -1.77
N GLU A 81 -6.56 -6.39 -1.64
CA GLU A 81 -6.30 -7.03 -0.36
C GLU A 81 -4.79 -7.07 -0.07
N LEU A 82 -4.42 -6.72 1.16
CA LEU A 82 -3.14 -7.12 1.74
C LEU A 82 -3.26 -8.56 2.25
N SER A 83 -2.46 -9.45 1.66
CA SER A 83 -2.38 -10.88 1.95
C SER A 83 -0.93 -11.30 2.16
N GLY A 84 -0.72 -12.51 2.67
CA GLY A 84 0.60 -13.11 2.87
C GLY A 84 0.49 -14.33 3.78
N GLU A 85 1.64 -14.87 4.18
CA GLU A 85 1.70 -15.93 5.18
C GLU A 85 1.59 -15.28 6.57
N CYS A 86 0.70 -15.80 7.41
CA CYS A 86 0.65 -15.38 8.82
C CYS A 86 1.85 -15.99 9.55
N ALA A 87 2.63 -15.14 10.21
CA ALA A 87 3.67 -15.56 11.15
C ALA A 87 3.08 -16.29 12.37
#